data_AF-A0A6C0E9Z1-F1
#
_entry.id   AF-A0A6C0E9Z1-F1
#
_cell.length_a   1.000
_cell.length_b   1.000
_cell.length_c   1.000
_cell.angle_alpha   90.00
_cell.angle_beta   90.00
_cell.angle_gamma   90.00
#
_symmetry.space_group_name_H-M   'P 1'
#
loop_
_entity.id
_entity.type
_entity.pdbx_description
1 polymer ?
#
loop_
_entity_poly.entity_id
_entity_poly.type
_entity_poly.pdbx_seq_one_letter_code
_entity_poly.pdbx_strand_id
1 'polypeptide(L)'
;MNIDNEQKQKLFIYGLLFISVIIYFTYQNVTLGTLFGFGIAIILYFIIRDYTDEKILETKNNIEIKQDMLKPDSIHIKNNNELLDFIFSIQDFYYYNPRVFIDMVNSINDFMTIRNENEMSNIYNGYLYSSLLMKKRDALNSLASLAISLPSNRDVDEKLQNALERLEFILNNYLDETYYKYRNNIYKNGYRSDIINVDIGYIPKNTYDGIGNSNDLF
;
A
#
# COMPACT_ATOMS: atom_id res chain seq x y z
N MET A 1 -17.00 -20.19 -30.00
CA MET A 1 -16.83 -19.61 -28.64
C MET A 1 -15.65 -20.34 -28.01
N ASN A 2 -14.48 -19.69 -27.93
CA ASN A 2 -13.25 -20.35 -27.49
C ASN A 2 -13.24 -20.32 -25.96
N ILE A 3 -13.48 -21.47 -25.33
CA ILE A 3 -13.46 -21.62 -23.88
C ILE A 3 -12.00 -21.44 -23.43
N ASP A 4 -11.77 -20.43 -22.60
CA ASP A 4 -10.45 -20.07 -22.09
C ASP A 4 -9.84 -21.24 -21.29
N ASN A 5 -8.51 -21.35 -21.28
CA ASN A 5 -7.83 -22.50 -20.66
C ASN A 5 -8.16 -22.64 -19.16
N GLU A 6 -8.41 -21.52 -18.47
CA GLU A 6 -8.80 -21.49 -17.07
C GLU A 6 -10.20 -22.11 -16.84
N GLN A 7 -11.14 -21.90 -17.77
CA GLN A 7 -12.49 -22.47 -17.68
C GLN A 7 -12.46 -23.99 -17.90
N LYS A 8 -11.61 -24.48 -18.80
CA LYS A 8 -11.43 -25.93 -19.03
C LYS A 8 -10.87 -26.64 -17.79
N GLN A 9 -9.89 -26.02 -17.12
CA GLN A 9 -9.30 -26.57 -15.90
C GLN A 9 -10.33 -26.65 -14.76
N LYS A 10 -11.15 -25.61 -14.58
CA LYS A 10 -12.25 -25.60 -13.60
C LYS A 10 -13.27 -26.70 -13.91
N LEU A 11 -13.68 -26.84 -15.18
CA LEU A 11 -14.64 -27.85 -15.60
C LEU A 11 -14.14 -29.28 -15.32
N PHE A 12 -12.85 -29.52 -15.58
CA PHE A 12 -12.21 -30.81 -15.31
C PHE A 12 -12.19 -31.14 -13.81
N ILE A 13 -11.81 -30.18 -12.96
CA ILE A 13 -11.79 -30.36 -11.50
C ILE A 13 -13.21 -30.67 -10.99
N TYR A 14 -14.23 -29.92 -11.43
CA TYR A 14 -15.61 -30.16 -11.03
C TYR A 14 -16.13 -31.53 -11.50
N GLY A 15 -15.77 -31.97 -12.70
CA GLY A 15 -16.12 -33.29 -13.20
C GLY A 15 -15.50 -34.42 -12.36
N LEU A 16 -14.23 -34.27 -11.98
CA LEU A 16 -13.53 -35.24 -11.13
C LEU A 16 -14.17 -35.32 -9.75
N LEU A 17 -14.47 -34.17 -9.15
CA LEU A 17 -15.14 -34.07 -7.84
C LEU A 17 -16.54 -34.71 -7.87
N PHE A 18 -17.30 -34.52 -8.96
CA PHE A 18 -18.60 -35.14 -9.15
C PHE A 18 -18.52 -36.67 -9.22
N ILE A 19 -17.56 -37.21 -9.97
CA ILE A 19 -17.33 -38.66 -10.06
C ILE A 19 -16.92 -39.23 -8.69
N SER A 20 -16.05 -38.54 -7.95
CA SER A 20 -15.64 -38.95 -6.59
C SER A 20 -16.82 -39.00 -5.63
N VAL A 21 -17.73 -38.03 -5.70
CA VAL A 21 -18.95 -38.00 -4.89
C VAL A 21 -19.87 -39.16 -5.23
N ILE A 22 -20.08 -39.47 -6.51
CA ILE A 22 -20.88 -40.63 -6.94
C ILE A 22 -20.29 -41.91 -6.38
N ILE A 23 -18.99 -42.15 -6.58
CA ILE A 23 -18.30 -43.34 -6.08
C ILE A 23 -18.48 -43.47 -4.56
N TYR A 24 -18.29 -42.38 -3.82
CA TYR A 24 -18.47 -42.35 -2.37
C TYR A 24 -19.89 -42.76 -1.96
N PHE A 25 -20.93 -42.26 -2.65
CA PHE A 25 -22.32 -42.61 -2.36
C PHE A 25 -22.66 -44.06 -2.74
N THR A 26 -22.00 -44.66 -3.75
CA THR A 26 -22.23 -46.06 -4.12
C THR A 26 -21.76 -47.06 -3.05
N TYR A 27 -20.75 -46.70 -2.25
CA TYR A 27 -20.20 -47.57 -1.19
C TYR A 27 -20.83 -47.33 0.19
N GLN A 28 -21.61 -46.26 0.36
CA GLN A 28 -22.24 -45.93 1.64
C GLN A 28 -23.71 -46.34 1.64
N ASN A 29 -24.17 -46.95 2.74
CA ASN A 29 -25.60 -47.17 2.96
C ASN A 29 -26.26 -45.82 3.26
N VAL A 30 -26.75 -45.16 2.21
CA VAL A 30 -27.43 -43.86 2.30
C VAL A 30 -28.67 -44.04 3.16
N THR A 31 -28.62 -43.46 4.36
CA THR A 31 -29.76 -43.43 5.28
C THR A 31 -30.54 -42.14 5.06
N LEU A 32 -31.80 -42.08 5.51
CA LEU A 32 -32.58 -40.83 5.46
C LEU A 32 -31.82 -39.66 6.12
N GLY A 33 -31.05 -39.94 7.17
CA GLY A 33 -30.23 -38.95 7.87
C GLY A 33 -29.13 -38.33 7.01
N THR A 34 -28.49 -39.07 6.09
CA THR A 34 -27.48 -38.49 5.20
C THR A 34 -28.10 -37.55 4.17
N LEU A 35 -29.30 -37.85 3.68
CA LEU A 35 -30.06 -36.97 2.78
C LEU A 35 -30.46 -35.66 3.49
N PHE A 36 -30.95 -35.74 4.73
CA PHE A 36 -31.24 -34.54 5.53
C PHE A 36 -29.99 -33.71 5.81
N GLY A 37 -28.88 -34.35 6.17
CA GLY A 37 -27.60 -33.65 6.39
C GLY A 37 -27.12 -32.92 5.14
N PHE A 38 -27.28 -33.51 3.95
CA PHE A 38 -26.92 -32.86 2.69
C PHE A 38 -27.83 -31.67 2.38
N GLY A 39 -29.15 -31.79 2.63
CA GLY A 39 -30.09 -30.68 2.50
C GLY A 39 -29.73 -29.50 3.41
N ILE A 40 -29.39 -29.77 4.68
CA ILE A 40 -28.93 -28.74 5.63
C ILE A 40 -27.62 -28.11 5.16
N ALA A 41 -26.66 -28.92 4.67
CA ALA A 41 -25.38 -28.41 4.16
C ALA A 41 -25.57 -27.47 2.95
N ILE A 42 -26.48 -27.81 2.03
CA ILE A 42 -26.83 -26.95 0.90
C ILE A 42 -27.44 -25.63 1.39
N ILE A 43 -28.39 -25.68 2.33
CA ILE A 43 -29.02 -24.49 2.90
C ILE A 43 -27.98 -23.60 3.58
N LEU A 44 -27.10 -24.18 4.41
CA LEU A 44 -26.02 -23.46 5.07
C LEU A 44 -25.05 -22.83 4.07
N TYR A 45 -24.71 -23.56 3.00
CA TYR A 45 -23.87 -23.02 1.93
C TYR A 45 -24.50 -21.78 1.28
N PHE A 46 -25.80 -21.82 0.94
CA PHE A 46 -26.50 -20.66 0.36
C PHE A 46 -26.54 -19.47 1.33
N ILE A 47 -26.84 -19.71 2.62
CA ILE A 47 -26.84 -18.64 3.63
C ILE A 47 -25.46 -17.98 3.76
N ILE A 48 -24.40 -18.78 3.85
CA ILE A 48 -23.03 -18.27 3.95
C ILE A 48 -22.64 -17.50 2.69
N ARG A 49 -23.01 -18.02 1.51
CA ARG A 49 -22.70 -17.38 0.23
C ARG A 49 -23.41 -16.03 0.12
N ASP A 50 -24.71 -15.99 0.35
CA ASP A 50 -25.50 -14.77 0.20
C ASP A 50 -25.05 -13.70 1.20
N TYR A 51 -24.76 -14.07 2.46
CA TYR A 51 -24.18 -13.16 3.45
C TYR A 51 -22.79 -12.63 3.05
N THR A 52 -21.96 -13.49 2.43
CA THR A 52 -20.62 -13.11 1.97
C THR A 52 -20.71 -12.17 0.76
N ASP A 53 -21.58 -12.47 -0.19
CA ASP A 53 -21.79 -11.67 -1.40
C ASP A 53 -22.37 -10.29 -1.06
N GLU A 54 -23.34 -10.23 -0.14
CA GLU A 54 -23.91 -8.98 0.37
C GLU A 54 -22.83 -8.12 1.04
N LYS A 55 -22.02 -8.71 1.91
CA LYS A 55 -20.93 -7.98 2.59
C LYS A 55 -19.85 -7.50 1.61
N ILE A 56 -19.53 -8.30 0.59
CA ILE A 56 -18.60 -7.89 -0.47
C ILE A 56 -19.17 -6.73 -1.29
N LEU A 57 -20.46 -6.81 -1.64
CA LEU A 57 -21.15 -5.74 -2.38
C LEU A 57 -21.21 -4.44 -1.57
N GLU A 58 -21.55 -4.53 -0.29
CA GLU A 58 -21.58 -3.40 0.63
C GLU A 58 -20.19 -2.76 0.76
N THR A 59 -19.14 -3.58 0.94
CA THR A 59 -17.76 -3.09 1.02
C THR A 59 -17.34 -2.38 -0.26
N LYS A 60 -17.66 -2.94 -1.44
CA LYS A 60 -17.37 -2.31 -2.73
C LYS A 60 -18.10 -0.99 -2.90
N ASN A 61 -19.40 -0.95 -2.63
CA ASN A 61 -20.20 0.27 -2.71
C ASN A 61 -19.65 1.35 -1.77
N ASN A 62 -19.26 0.97 -0.54
CA ASN A 62 -18.67 1.89 0.42
C ASN A 62 -17.32 2.46 -0.06
N ILE A 63 -16.49 1.66 -0.74
CA ILE A 63 -15.24 2.12 -1.33
C ILE A 63 -15.51 3.08 -2.49
N GLU A 64 -16.43 2.74 -3.40
CA GLU A 64 -16.78 3.61 -4.54
C GLU A 64 -17.30 4.97 -4.06
N ILE A 65 -18.21 4.98 -3.08
CA ILE A 65 -18.73 6.23 -2.49
C ILE A 65 -17.59 7.06 -1.88
N LYS A 66 -16.66 6.44 -1.15
CA LYS A 66 -15.50 7.13 -0.58
C LYS A 66 -14.57 7.71 -1.64
N GLN A 67 -14.34 6.99 -2.73
CA GLN A 67 -13.54 7.45 -3.86
C GLN A 67 -14.17 8.69 -4.53
N ASP A 68 -15.48 8.69 -4.72
CA ASP A 68 -16.21 9.81 -5.35
C ASP A 68 -16.27 11.06 -4.48
N MET A 69 -16.27 10.90 -3.16
CA MET A 69 -16.37 11.99 -2.19
C MET A 69 -15.01 12.57 -1.75
N LEU A 70 -13.90 11.95 -2.15
CA LEU A 70 -12.56 12.38 -1.75
C LEU A 70 -12.19 13.74 -2.37
N LYS A 71 -11.72 14.66 -1.54
CA LYS A 71 -11.14 15.94 -1.97
C LYS A 71 -9.81 16.18 -1.26
N PRO A 72 -8.71 16.48 -1.98
CA PRO A 72 -8.57 16.55 -3.43
C PRO A 72 -8.59 15.17 -4.12
N ASP A 73 -8.82 15.16 -5.43
CA ASP A 73 -8.78 13.93 -6.24
C ASP A 73 -7.33 13.41 -6.36
N SER A 74 -7.09 12.17 -5.94
CA SER A 74 -5.79 11.53 -6.01
C SER A 74 -5.93 10.09 -6.52
N ILE A 75 -5.30 9.84 -7.68
CA ILE A 75 -5.34 8.53 -8.36
C ILE A 75 -4.66 7.45 -7.50
N HIS A 76 -3.53 7.75 -6.87
CA HIS A 76 -2.78 6.75 -6.11
C HIS A 76 -3.43 6.41 -4.78
N ILE A 77 -4.11 7.37 -4.14
CA ILE A 77 -4.85 7.15 -2.90
C ILE A 77 -6.12 6.34 -3.18
N LYS A 78 -6.84 6.62 -4.27
CA LYS A 78 -8.05 5.87 -4.64
C LYS A 78 -7.80 4.38 -4.83
N ASN A 79 -6.59 4.03 -5.30
CA ASN A 79 -6.17 2.65 -5.50
C ASN A 79 -5.64 1.97 -4.22
N ASN A 80 -5.59 2.67 -3.09
CA ASN A 80 -5.10 2.18 -1.82
C ASN A 80 -6.18 2.29 -0.74
N ASN A 81 -6.87 1.18 -0.45
CA ASN A 81 -7.99 1.16 0.48
C ASN A 81 -7.61 1.65 1.89
N GLU A 82 -6.40 1.35 2.36
CA GLU A 82 -5.94 1.75 3.70
C GLU A 82 -5.77 3.27 3.81
N LEU A 83 -5.14 3.90 2.81
CA LEU A 83 -4.98 5.36 2.76
C LEU A 83 -6.32 6.06 2.50
N LEU A 84 -7.17 5.50 1.64
CA LEU A 84 -8.52 6.02 1.41
C LEU A 84 -9.34 6.05 2.70
N ASP A 85 -9.36 4.93 3.43
CA ASP A 85 -10.06 4.81 4.71
C ASP A 85 -9.48 5.75 5.76
N PHE A 86 -8.15 5.91 5.78
CA PHE A 86 -7.49 6.88 6.65
C PHE A 86 -7.98 8.30 6.36
N ILE A 87 -7.87 8.78 5.12
CA ILE A 87 -8.23 10.17 4.77
C ILE A 87 -9.72 10.42 5.02
N PHE A 88 -10.57 9.44 4.72
CA PHE A 88 -12.01 9.55 4.98
C PHE A 88 -12.31 9.65 6.48
N SER A 89 -11.56 8.94 7.33
CA SER A 89 -11.76 8.97 8.79
C SER A 89 -11.46 10.32 9.45
N ILE A 90 -10.68 11.17 8.77
CA ILE A 90 -10.31 12.52 9.21
C ILE A 90 -10.85 13.63 8.31
N GLN A 91 -11.78 13.31 7.39
CA GLN A 91 -12.31 14.26 6.42
C GLN A 91 -13.02 15.45 7.07
N ASP A 92 -13.54 15.29 8.28
CA ASP A 92 -14.10 16.37 9.08
C ASP A 92 -13.10 17.49 9.40
N PHE A 93 -11.79 17.18 9.44
CA PHE A 93 -10.75 18.20 9.61
C PHE A 93 -10.63 19.14 8.41
N TYR A 94 -11.11 18.73 7.23
CA TYR A 94 -11.15 19.58 6.04
C TYR A 94 -11.95 20.87 6.29
N TYR A 95 -13.03 20.82 7.07
CA TYR A 95 -13.87 21.99 7.33
C TYR A 95 -13.18 23.06 8.18
N TYR A 96 -12.19 22.68 8.99
CA TYR A 96 -11.46 23.60 9.85
C TYR A 96 -10.32 24.29 9.12
N ASN A 97 -9.59 23.54 8.29
CA ASN A 97 -8.49 24.08 7.51
C ASN A 97 -8.29 23.31 6.19
N PRO A 98 -9.05 23.67 5.14
CA PRO A 98 -9.02 22.98 3.85
C PRO A 98 -7.62 22.93 3.24
N ARG A 99 -6.85 24.02 3.39
CA ARG A 99 -5.53 24.15 2.79
C ARG A 99 -4.55 23.13 3.36
N VAL A 100 -4.43 23.09 4.69
CA VAL A 100 -3.52 22.16 5.36
C VAL A 100 -3.93 20.70 5.12
N PHE A 101 -5.24 20.44 5.09
CA PHE A 101 -5.75 19.11 4.75
C PHE A 101 -5.34 18.70 3.33
N ILE A 102 -5.49 19.60 2.35
CA ILE A 102 -5.06 19.37 0.96
C ILE A 102 -3.53 19.14 0.90
N ASP A 103 -2.73 19.93 1.62
CA ASP A 103 -1.27 19.79 1.65
C ASP A 103 -0.83 18.42 2.21
N MET A 104 -1.52 17.92 3.24
CA MET A 104 -1.34 16.55 3.75
C MET A 104 -1.69 15.50 2.67
N VAL A 105 -2.88 15.59 2.05
CA VAL A 105 -3.31 14.63 1.02
C VAL A 105 -2.35 14.62 -0.17
N ASN A 106 -1.89 15.79 -0.62
CA ASN A 106 -0.91 15.92 -1.70
C ASN A 106 0.43 15.29 -1.31
N SER A 107 0.89 15.49 -0.07
CA SER A 107 2.14 14.88 0.42
C SER A 107 2.04 13.35 0.47
N ILE A 108 0.88 12.80 0.85
CA ILE A 108 0.61 11.36 0.80
C ILE A 108 0.57 10.87 -0.66
N ASN A 109 -0.08 11.61 -1.56
CA ASN A 109 -0.12 11.25 -2.97
C ASN A 109 1.29 11.22 -3.59
N ASP A 110 2.10 12.24 -3.34
CA ASP A 110 3.49 12.31 -3.79
C ASP A 110 4.33 11.15 -3.22
N PHE A 111 4.14 10.81 -1.94
CA PHE A 111 4.77 9.65 -1.33
C PHE A 111 4.44 8.38 -2.12
N MET A 112 3.16 8.18 -2.47
CA MET A 112 2.73 7.01 -3.23
C MET A 112 3.24 7.03 -4.68
N THR A 113 3.30 8.19 -5.33
CA THR A 113 3.90 8.33 -6.66
C THR A 113 5.36 7.88 -6.66
N ILE A 114 6.18 8.41 -5.74
CA ILE A 114 7.60 8.05 -5.62
C ILE A 114 7.76 6.55 -5.32
N ARG A 115 6.91 5.99 -4.45
CA ARG A 115 6.95 4.56 -4.11
C ARG A 115 6.67 3.70 -5.33
N ASN A 116 5.63 4.02 -6.10
CA ASN A 116 5.25 3.27 -7.29
C ASN A 116 6.30 3.39 -8.40
N GLU A 117 6.94 4.55 -8.55
CA GLU A 117 8.06 4.75 -9.48
C GLU A 117 9.32 3.95 -9.07
N ASN A 118 9.61 3.86 -7.77
CA ASN A 118 10.72 3.06 -7.23
C ASN A 118 10.53 1.57 -7.55
N GLU A 119 9.30 1.05 -7.52
CA GLU A 119 9.03 -0.33 -7.92
C GLU A 119 9.38 -0.63 -9.39
N MET A 120 9.48 0.39 -10.24
CA MET A 120 9.80 0.25 -11.66
C MET A 120 11.30 0.44 -11.98
N SER A 121 12.09 1.10 -11.12
CA SER A 121 13.47 1.51 -11.43
C SER A 121 14.48 1.09 -10.35
N ASN A 122 15.30 0.07 -10.65
CA ASN A 122 16.26 -0.50 -9.69
C ASN A 122 17.49 0.36 -9.40
N ILE A 123 17.72 1.46 -10.14
CA ILE A 123 19.02 2.16 -10.17
C ILE A 123 19.07 3.33 -9.17
N TYR A 124 17.94 3.91 -8.77
CA TYR A 124 17.89 5.16 -7.97
C TYR A 124 17.35 4.97 -6.54
N ASN A 125 17.35 3.75 -6.04
CA ASN A 125 16.59 3.37 -4.85
C ASN A 125 16.97 4.12 -3.56
N GLY A 126 18.24 4.50 -3.36
CA GLY A 126 18.68 5.25 -2.18
C GLY A 126 18.16 6.70 -2.14
N TYR A 127 18.21 7.41 -3.28
CA TYR A 127 17.67 8.77 -3.42
C TYR A 127 16.13 8.79 -3.35
N LEU A 128 15.49 7.76 -3.92
CA LEU A 128 14.04 7.64 -3.84
C LEU A 128 13.59 7.34 -2.39
N TYR A 129 14.36 6.57 -1.62
CA TYR A 129 14.05 6.31 -0.21
C TYR A 129 14.14 7.58 0.67
N SER A 130 15.17 8.42 0.49
CA SER A 130 15.23 9.70 1.20
C SER A 130 14.08 10.64 0.81
N SER A 131 13.67 10.61 -0.47
CA SER A 131 12.51 11.37 -0.95
C SER A 131 11.20 10.88 -0.31
N LEU A 132 11.03 9.57 -0.11
CA LEU A 132 9.89 9.00 0.63
C LEU A 132 9.87 9.47 2.09
N LEU A 133 11.02 9.45 2.78
CA LEU A 133 11.11 9.96 4.15
C LEU A 133 10.72 11.44 4.26
N MET A 134 11.14 12.24 3.27
CA MET A 134 10.76 13.66 3.21
C MET A 134 9.25 13.82 3.05
N LYS A 135 8.62 13.11 2.10
CA LYS A 135 7.16 13.18 1.90
C LYS A 135 6.36 12.64 3.08
N LYS A 136 6.85 11.60 3.77
CA LYS A 136 6.26 11.15 5.06
C LYS A 136 6.25 12.30 6.07
N ARG A 137 7.39 12.96 6.26
CA ARG A 137 7.52 14.07 7.20
C ARG A 137 6.59 15.23 6.82
N ASP A 138 6.50 15.58 5.55
CA ASP A 138 5.64 16.66 5.07
C ASP A 138 4.16 16.35 5.32
N ALA A 139 3.73 15.11 5.10
CA ALA A 139 2.38 14.65 5.40
C ALA A 139 2.06 14.73 6.91
N LEU A 140 2.94 14.22 7.76
CA LEU A 140 2.77 14.25 9.22
C LEU A 140 2.78 15.68 9.77
N ASN A 141 3.67 16.53 9.28
CA ASN A 141 3.72 17.94 9.69
C ASN A 141 2.46 18.69 9.28
N SER A 142 1.96 18.42 8.07
CA SER A 142 0.71 19.02 7.60
C SER A 142 -0.45 18.59 8.51
N LEU A 143 -0.59 17.29 8.79
CA LEU A 143 -1.60 16.79 9.73
C LEU A 143 -1.47 17.41 11.12
N ALA A 144 -0.25 17.46 11.68
CA ALA A 144 -0.01 18.04 13.00
C ALA A 144 -0.37 19.53 13.06
N SER A 145 -0.15 20.27 11.96
CA SER A 145 -0.49 21.68 11.89
C SER A 145 -2.00 21.97 11.89
N LEU A 146 -2.85 20.96 11.64
CA LEU A 146 -4.31 21.10 11.82
C LEU A 146 -4.67 21.43 13.26
N ALA A 147 -3.86 21.02 14.25
CA ALA A 147 -4.06 21.34 15.66
C ALA A 147 -4.25 22.85 15.91
N ILE A 148 -3.57 23.70 15.12
CA ILE A 148 -3.63 25.16 15.26
C ILE A 148 -5.03 25.71 14.93
N SER A 149 -5.75 25.04 14.03
CA SER A 149 -7.06 25.47 13.52
C SER A 149 -8.24 24.74 14.17
N LEU A 150 -7.98 23.73 15.00
CA LEU A 150 -9.04 22.94 15.63
C LEU A 150 -9.56 23.60 16.91
N PRO A 151 -10.85 23.42 17.23
CA PRO A 151 -11.39 23.86 18.50
C PRO A 151 -10.72 23.07 19.63
N SER A 152 -10.36 23.76 20.72
CA SER A 152 -9.79 23.12 21.90
C SER A 152 -10.85 22.26 22.59
N ASN A 153 -10.89 20.98 22.20
CA ASN A 153 -11.74 19.94 22.77
C ASN A 153 -10.91 18.66 22.81
N ARG A 154 -10.90 18.01 23.98
CA ARG A 154 -10.24 16.74 24.23
C ARG A 154 -10.56 15.68 23.17
N ASP A 155 -11.82 15.56 22.75
CA ASP A 155 -12.21 14.54 21.77
C ASP A 155 -11.57 14.79 20.40
N VAL A 156 -11.42 16.06 20.02
CA VAL A 156 -10.81 16.48 18.76
C VAL A 156 -9.29 16.31 18.82
N ASP A 157 -8.68 16.67 19.95
CA ASP A 157 -7.25 16.50 20.19
C ASP A 157 -6.86 15.00 20.18
N GLU A 158 -7.64 14.16 20.86
CA GLU A 158 -7.43 12.70 20.88
C GLU A 158 -7.62 12.09 19.48
N LYS A 159 -8.64 12.53 18.74
CA LYS A 159 -8.84 12.10 17.35
C LYS A 159 -7.66 12.50 16.45
N LEU A 160 -7.14 13.72 16.60
CA LEU A 160 -5.98 14.17 15.84
C LEU A 160 -4.72 13.36 16.19
N GLN A 161 -4.48 13.12 17.47
CA GLN A 161 -3.34 12.31 17.90
C GLN A 161 -3.42 10.89 17.34
N ASN A 162 -4.58 10.24 17.46
CA ASN A 162 -4.82 8.91 16.88
C ASN A 162 -4.62 8.91 15.35
N ALA A 163 -5.02 9.99 14.67
CA ALA A 163 -4.79 10.14 13.23
C ALA A 163 -3.30 10.26 12.89
N LEU A 164 -2.52 11.02 13.67
CA LEU A 164 -1.07 11.14 13.48
C LEU A 164 -0.37 9.80 13.64
N GLU A 165 -0.65 9.10 14.72
CA GLU A 165 -0.08 7.77 15.01
C GLU A 165 -0.45 6.77 13.92
N ARG A 166 -1.71 6.77 13.48
CA ARG A 166 -2.18 5.90 12.40
C ARG A 166 -1.53 6.22 11.06
N LEU A 167 -1.42 7.50 10.68
CA LEU A 167 -0.73 7.89 9.43
C LEU A 167 0.74 7.50 9.47
N GLU A 168 1.41 7.73 10.59
CA GLU A 168 2.81 7.34 10.78
C GLU A 168 2.99 5.84 10.62
N PHE A 169 2.13 5.03 11.25
CA PHE A 169 2.16 3.58 11.12
C PHE A 169 2.00 3.12 9.67
N ILE A 170 0.99 3.63 8.96
CA ILE A 170 0.74 3.29 7.55
C ILE A 170 1.97 3.60 6.68
N LEU A 171 2.51 4.82 6.79
CA LEU A 171 3.65 5.24 5.98
C LEU A 171 4.95 4.50 6.34
N ASN A 172 5.14 4.13 7.61
CA ASN A 172 6.27 3.29 8.03
C ASN A 172 6.18 1.89 7.43
N ASN A 173 5.01 1.26 7.42
CA ASN A 173 4.85 -0.05 6.78
C ASN A 173 5.25 0.00 5.30
N TYR A 174 4.83 1.06 4.58
CA TYR A 174 5.25 1.25 3.19
C TYR A 174 6.74 1.50 3.03
N LEU A 175 7.36 2.27 3.92
CA LEU A 175 8.82 2.46 3.93
C LEU A 175 9.56 1.15 4.18
N ASP A 176 9.12 0.36 5.14
CA ASP A 176 9.72 -0.93 5.47
C ASP A 176 9.63 -1.88 4.27
N GLU A 177 8.46 -2.00 3.63
CA GLU A 177 8.29 -2.78 2.41
C GLU A 177 9.26 -2.33 1.30
N THR A 178 9.35 -1.01 1.06
CA THR A 178 10.27 -0.46 0.06
C THR A 178 11.72 -0.75 0.43
N TYR A 179 12.09 -0.64 1.70
CA TYR A 179 13.43 -0.95 2.21
C TYR A 179 13.77 -2.43 2.02
N TYR A 180 12.85 -3.35 2.34
CA TYR A 180 13.05 -4.78 2.12
C TYR A 180 13.23 -5.11 0.63
N LYS A 181 12.41 -4.52 -0.26
CA LYS A 181 12.56 -4.68 -1.71
C LYS A 181 13.91 -4.16 -2.20
N TYR A 182 14.32 -2.98 -1.75
CA TYR A 182 15.62 -2.38 -2.07
C TYR A 182 16.79 -3.28 -1.63
N ARG A 183 16.78 -3.71 -0.36
CA ARG A 183 17.82 -4.56 0.20
C ARG A 183 17.93 -5.89 -0.55
N ASN A 184 16.80 -6.51 -0.90
CA ASN A 184 16.76 -7.73 -1.70
C ASN A 184 17.33 -7.50 -3.12
N ASN A 185 17.06 -6.35 -3.73
CA ASN A 185 17.60 -6.01 -5.04
C ASN A 185 19.13 -5.85 -5.02
N ILE A 186 19.68 -5.15 -4.02
CA ILE A 186 21.12 -5.05 -3.79
C ILE A 186 21.76 -6.44 -3.69
N TYR A 187 21.20 -7.31 -2.84
CA TYR A 187 21.75 -8.65 -2.65
C TYR A 187 21.73 -9.49 -3.92
N LYS A 188 20.67 -9.37 -4.75
CA LYS A 188 20.53 -10.14 -5.99
C LYS A 188 21.42 -9.62 -7.12
N ASN A 189 21.58 -8.30 -7.23
CA ASN A 189 22.23 -7.67 -8.38
C ASN A 189 23.65 -7.18 -8.08
N GLY A 190 24.14 -7.30 -6.85
CA GLY A 190 25.50 -6.93 -6.46
C GLY A 190 25.78 -5.43 -6.50
N TYR A 191 24.74 -4.59 -6.52
CA TYR A 191 24.89 -3.14 -6.46
C TYR A 191 25.42 -2.71 -5.09
N ARG A 192 26.40 -1.82 -5.09
CA ARG A 192 26.83 -1.11 -3.88
C ARG A 192 25.67 -0.22 -3.38
N SER A 193 25.36 -0.29 -2.08
CA SER A 193 24.31 0.53 -1.43
C SER A 193 24.60 2.04 -1.46
N ASP A 194 25.81 2.40 -1.89
CA ASP A 194 26.47 3.69 -1.83
C ASP A 194 26.45 4.49 -3.14
N ILE A 195 25.66 4.10 -4.16
CA ILE A 195 25.48 4.94 -5.38
C ILE A 195 24.52 6.10 -5.08
N ILE A 196 24.98 7.02 -4.25
CA ILE A 196 24.58 8.42 -4.32
C ILE A 196 25.52 9.01 -5.36
N ASN A 197 25.01 9.41 -6.53
CA ASN A 197 25.76 10.35 -7.36
C ASN A 197 25.82 11.66 -6.55
N VAL A 198 26.91 11.84 -5.80
CA VAL A 198 27.26 13.14 -5.29
C VAL A 198 27.58 13.96 -6.53
N ASP A 199 26.71 14.92 -6.87
CA ASP A 199 27.10 16.01 -7.76
C ASP A 199 28.15 16.85 -7.01
N ILE A 200 29.37 16.34 -7.00
CA ILE A 200 30.55 17.14 -6.74
C ILE A 200 30.68 18.04 -7.97
N GLY A 201 29.98 19.18 -7.94
CA GLY A 201 30.20 20.26 -8.90
C GLY A 201 31.69 20.56 -9.08
N TYR A 202 32.04 21.30 -10.13
CA TYR A 202 33.41 21.57 -10.59
C TYR A 202 34.54 21.24 -9.59
N ILE A 203 35.14 20.06 -9.72
CA ILE A 203 36.28 19.66 -8.90
C ILE A 203 37.42 20.66 -9.22
N PRO A 204 37.86 21.50 -8.27
CA PRO A 204 38.97 22.40 -8.55
C PRO A 204 40.21 21.53 -8.82
N LYS A 205 40.83 21.74 -9.99
CA LYS A 205 42.14 21.15 -10.30
C LYS A 205 43.11 21.54 -9.20
N ASN A 206 43.68 20.55 -8.51
CA ASN A 206 44.70 20.77 -7.52
C ASN A 206 45.97 21.27 -8.24
N THR A 207 46.33 22.54 -8.08
CA THR A 207 47.47 23.18 -8.78
C THR A 207 48.83 22.94 -8.10
N TYR A 208 48.94 21.94 -7.22
CA TYR A 208 50.17 21.67 -6.47
C TYR A 208 51.09 20.60 -7.07
N ASP A 209 50.75 20.00 -8.21
CA ASP A 209 51.67 19.13 -8.96
C ASP A 209 52.57 19.97 -9.87
N GLY A 210 53.43 20.80 -9.26
CA GLY A 210 54.22 21.76 -10.02
C GLY A 210 55.30 22.55 -9.28
N ILE A 211 55.84 22.05 -8.16
CA ILE A 211 57.12 22.53 -7.61
C ILE A 211 57.83 21.27 -7.07
N GLY A 212 58.73 20.65 -7.81
CA GLY A 212 60.04 21.24 -8.08
C GLY A 212 61.01 20.61 -7.08
N ASN A 213 61.51 19.43 -7.46
CA ASN A 213 62.57 18.69 -6.77
C ASN A 213 63.84 19.56 -6.75
N SER A 214 64.30 19.98 -5.56
CA SER A 214 65.69 20.42 -5.36
C SER A 214 66.10 20.07 -3.93
N ASN A 215 66.73 18.91 -3.80
CA ASN A 215 67.62 18.59 -2.70
C ASN A 215 68.81 19.56 -2.74
N ASP A 216 68.77 20.62 -1.95
CA ASP A 216 69.96 21.39 -1.58
C ASP A 216 70.37 21.03 -0.15
N LEU A 217 71.38 20.17 -0.11
CA LEU A 217 72.45 19.99 0.87
C LEU A 217 72.43 20.90 2.12
N PHE A 218 72.29 20.28 3.28
CA PHE A 218 73.20 20.40 4.43
C PHE A 218 73.33 19.05 5.13
#